data_AF-A0A7J4PW89-F1
#
_entry.id   AF-A0A7J4PW89-F1
#
_cell.length_a   1.000
_cell.length_b   1.000
_cell.length_c   1.000
_cell.angle_alpha   90.00
_cell.angle_beta   90.00
_cell.angle_gamma   90.00
#
_symmetry.space_group_name_H-M   'P 1'
#
loop_
_entity.id
_entity.type
_entity.pdbx_description
1 polymer ?
#
loop_
_entity_poly.entity_id
_entity_poly.type
_entity_poly.pdbx_seq_one_letter_code
_entity_poly.pdbx_strand_id
1 'polypeptide(L)'
;NGAAYDYKAWAVYGVNKSAARAEYKKFNERIKLVSMPAFNELIHGRAIEKGKGGMNPMLTNNIFSSRKAEVYSLLGQRIDLG
;
A
#
# COMPACT_ATOMS: atom_id res chain seq x y z
N ASN A 1 6.80 17.05 -1.92
CA ASN A 1 7.76 16.83 -0.83
C ASN A 1 7.27 15.66 -0.01
N GLY A 2 7.87 14.47 -0.18
CA GLY A 2 7.45 13.28 0.57
C GLY A 2 8.20 13.22 1.90
N ALA A 3 7.49 13.29 3.02
CA ALA A 3 8.07 13.02 4.33
C ALA A 3 8.37 11.52 4.44
N ALA A 4 9.60 11.18 4.82
CA ALA A 4 9.98 9.81 5.20
C ALA A 4 9.66 9.64 6.68
N TYR A 5 8.97 8.55 7.02
CA TYR A 5 8.58 8.22 8.39
C TYR A 5 9.28 6.93 8.81
N ASP A 6 9.92 6.93 9.98
CA ASP A 6 10.77 5.82 10.47
C ASP A 6 10.02 4.76 11.30
N TYR A 7 8.68 4.79 11.33
CA TYR A 7 7.88 3.83 12.10
C TYR A 7 7.14 2.83 11.19
N LYS A 8 6.93 1.61 11.70
CA LYS A 8 6.10 0.59 11.05
C LYS A 8 4.63 1.01 11.09
N ALA A 9 3.93 0.88 9.97
CA ALA A 9 2.53 1.28 9.83
C ALA A 9 1.79 0.38 8.83
N TRP A 10 0.47 0.28 8.99
CA TRP A 10 -0.43 -0.30 7.99
C TRP A 10 -0.74 0.75 6.93
N ALA A 11 -0.77 0.35 5.67
CA ALA A 11 -1.24 1.19 4.58
C ALA A 11 -2.51 0.58 3.98
N VAL A 12 -3.57 1.38 3.90
CA VAL A 12 -4.88 0.99 3.37
C VAL A 12 -5.12 1.75 2.07
N TYR A 13 -5.18 1.01 0.97
CA TYR A 13 -5.34 1.57 -0.37
C TYR A 13 -6.77 1.41 -0.86
N GLY A 14 -7.32 2.50 -1.39
CA GLY A 14 -8.57 2.46 -2.15
C GLY A 14 -8.36 1.93 -3.57
N VAL A 15 -9.43 1.36 -4.14
CA VAL A 15 -9.44 0.97 -5.55
C VAL A 15 -9.42 2.21 -6.46
N ASN A 16 -8.58 2.17 -7.48
CA ASN A 16 -8.66 3.06 -8.62
C ASN A 16 -9.74 2.54 -9.56
N LYS A 17 -10.94 3.14 -9.48
CA LYS A 17 -12.09 2.70 -10.27
C LYS A 17 -11.84 2.69 -11.77
N SER A 18 -11.04 3.63 -12.28
CA SER A 18 -10.74 3.72 -13.71
C SER A 18 -9.92 2.52 -14.18
N ALA A 19 -8.80 2.25 -13.49
CA ALA A 19 -7.95 1.09 -13.78
C ALA A 19 -8.70 -0.23 -13.57
N ALA A 20 -9.47 -0.36 -12.49
CA ALA A 20 -10.23 -1.58 -12.21
C ALA A 20 -11.31 -1.88 -13.26
N ARG A 21 -11.95 -0.86 -13.84
CA ARG A 21 -12.94 -1.04 -14.92
C ARG A 21 -12.35 -1.53 -16.24
N ALA A 22 -11.08 -1.20 -16.51
CA ALA A 22 -10.38 -1.68 -17.70
C ALA A 22 -10.12 -3.20 -17.63
N GLU A 23 -9.81 -3.71 -16.45
CA GLU A 23 -9.47 -5.12 -16.22
C GLU A 23 -10.69 -5.99 -15.89
N TYR A 24 -11.68 -5.44 -15.17
CA TYR A 24 -12.81 -6.20 -14.64
C TYR A 24 -14.16 -5.60 -15.04
N LYS A 25 -14.99 -6.42 -15.72
CA LYS A 25 -16.37 -6.05 -16.11
C LYS A 25 -17.27 -5.74 -14.91
N LYS A 26 -17.03 -6.39 -13.77
CA LYS A 26 -17.73 -6.17 -12.50
C LYS A 26 -16.72 -6.32 -11.36
N PHE A 27 -16.76 -5.41 -10.39
CA PHE A 27 -15.93 -5.47 -9.17
C PHE A 27 -16.60 -4.70 -8.02
N ASN A 28 -16.17 -4.98 -6.79
CA ASN A 28 -16.62 -4.23 -5.62
C ASN A 28 -15.85 -2.91 -5.49
N GLU A 29 -16.48 -1.78 -5.77
CA GLU A 29 -15.86 -0.46 -5.69
C GLU A 29 -15.43 -0.04 -4.27
N ARG A 30 -15.91 -0.75 -3.24
CA ARG A 30 -15.57 -0.52 -1.83
C ARG A 30 -14.41 -1.39 -1.35
N ILE A 31 -13.86 -2.25 -2.20
CA ILE A 31 -12.73 -3.12 -1.83
C ILE A 31 -11.52 -2.26 -1.44
N LYS A 32 -10.79 -2.71 -0.42
CA LYS A 32 -9.59 -2.07 0.11
C LYS A 32 -8.46 -3.09 0.12
N LEU A 33 -7.25 -2.64 -0.22
CA LEU A 33 -6.03 -3.42 -0.04
C LEU A 33 -5.37 -2.95 1.26
N VAL A 34 -5.13 -3.88 2.18
CA VAL A 34 -4.37 -3.61 3.41
C VAL A 34 -2.98 -4.18 3.24
N SER A 35 -1.96 -3.32 3.24
CA SER A 35 -0.56 -3.71 3.28
C SER A 35 -0.05 -3.57 4.70
N MET A 36 0.47 -4.66 5.23
CA MET A 36 1.01 -4.74 6.58
C MET A 36 2.54 -4.75 6.55
N PRO A 37 3.21 -4.14 7.54
CA PRO A 37 4.65 -4.27 7.66
C PRO A 37 4.99 -5.71 8.07
N ALA A 38 6.14 -6.22 7.60
CA ALA A 38 6.60 -7.53 8.01
C ALA A 38 6.85 -7.56 9.53
N PHE A 39 6.27 -8.54 10.22
CA PHE A 39 6.42 -8.72 11.67
C PHE A 39 7.84 -9.14 12.06
N ASN A 40 8.48 -9.97 11.26
CA ASN A 40 9.86 -10.40 11.46
C ASN A 40 10.81 -9.63 10.53
N GLU A 41 11.82 -8.99 11.10
CA GLU A 41 12.93 -8.44 10.31
C GLU A 41 13.71 -9.55 9.59
N LEU A 42 13.67 -10.78 10.12
CA LEU A 42 14.38 -11.96 9.64
C LEU A 42 13.86 -12.58 8.33
N ILE A 43 12.89 -12.00 7.64
CA ILE A 43 12.68 -12.33 6.21
C ILE A 43 13.75 -11.59 5.39
N HIS A 44 15.02 -11.86 5.71
CA HIS A 44 16.18 -11.54 4.89
C HIS A 44 16.24 -12.56 3.75
N GLY A 45 15.26 -12.48 2.85
CA GLY A 45 15.18 -13.28 1.64
C GLY A 45 15.38 -12.46 0.36
N ARG A 46 15.90 -11.24 0.48
CA ARG A 46 16.53 -10.39 -0.55
C ARG A 46 16.70 -9.01 0.05
N ALA A 47 17.86 -8.39 -0.14
CA ALA A 47 17.99 -6.96 0.09
C ALA A 47 16.88 -6.27 -0.71
N ILE A 48 16.03 -5.51 -0.02
CA ILE A 48 15.17 -4.53 -0.68
C ILE A 48 16.14 -3.48 -1.21
N GLU A 49 16.64 -3.68 -2.43
CA GLU A 49 17.54 -2.74 -3.09
C GLU A 49 16.94 -1.34 -2.96
N LYS A 50 17.69 -0.42 -2.35
CA LYS A 50 17.36 1.01 -2.28
C LYS A 50 17.26 1.53 -3.72
N GLY A 51 16.07 1.42 -4.30
CA GLY A 51 15.80 1.80 -5.68
C GLY A 51 14.70 1.00 -6.37
N LYS A 52 14.45 -0.25 -5.95
CA LYS A 52 13.40 -1.11 -6.53
C LYS A 52 12.75 -2.02 -5.49
N GLY A 53 12.59 -1.52 -4.26
CA GLY A 53 11.81 -2.21 -3.24
C GLY A 53 10.41 -2.47 -3.78
N GLY A 54 10.11 -3.74 -4.02
CA GLY A 54 8.91 -4.18 -4.73
C GLY A 54 7.69 -3.53 -4.14
N MET A 55 7.14 -2.53 -4.85
CA MET A 55 5.76 -2.15 -4.64
C MET A 55 4.95 -3.44 -4.72
N ASN A 56 4.06 -3.62 -3.75
CA ASN A 56 3.11 -4.73 -3.76
C ASN A 56 2.60 -4.91 -5.20
N PRO A 57 2.66 -6.11 -5.81
CA PRO A 57 2.26 -6.32 -7.21
C PRO A 57 0.85 -5.78 -7.52
N MET A 58 -0.01 -5.71 -6.50
CA MET A 58 -1.35 -5.14 -6.59
C MET A 58 -1.37 -3.60 -6.77
N LEU A 59 -0.27 -2.92 -6.44
CA LEU A 59 -0.02 -1.51 -6.74
C LEU A 59 0.60 -1.32 -8.13
N THR A 60 1.31 -2.32 -8.66
CA THR A 60 1.99 -2.25 -9.97
C THR A 60 1.02 -2.06 -11.14
N ASN A 61 -0.15 -2.68 -11.06
CA ASN A 61 -1.19 -2.55 -12.10
C ASN A 61 -2.12 -1.34 -11.88
N ASN A 62 -1.81 -0.46 -10.91
CA ASN A 62 -2.61 0.70 -10.55
C ASN A 62 -4.07 0.40 -10.14
N ILE A 63 -4.45 -0.86 -9.92
CA ILE A 63 -5.79 -1.26 -9.45
C ILE A 63 -6.05 -0.66 -8.07
N PHE A 64 -5.03 -0.63 -7.21
CA PHE A 64 -5.05 0.10 -5.95
C PHE A 64 -4.13 1.31 -6.04
N SER A 65 -4.59 2.45 -5.51
CA SER A 65 -3.86 3.72 -5.63
C SER A 65 -3.21 4.15 -4.33
N SER A 66 -1.91 4.45 -4.38
CA SER A 66 -1.16 5.06 -3.28
C SER A 66 -1.50 6.53 -3.05
N ARG A 67 -2.09 7.24 -4.02
CA ARG A 67 -2.41 8.68 -3.90
C ARG A 67 -3.45 9.00 -2.84
N LYS A 68 -4.29 8.03 -2.50
CA LYS A 68 -5.33 8.15 -1.46
C LYS A 68 -5.16 7.04 -0.41
N ALA A 69 -3.93 6.60 -0.21
CA ALA A 69 -3.64 5.63 0.83
C ALA A 69 -3.89 6.29 2.19
N GLU A 70 -4.63 5.60 3.04
CA GLU A 70 -4.73 5.94 4.46
C GLU A 70 -3.67 5.15 5.19
N VAL A 71 -2.93 5.81 6.08
CA VAL A 71 -1.90 5.17 6.90
C VAL A 71 -2.36 5.09 8.33
N TYR A 72 -2.15 3.93 8.95
CA TYR A 72 -2.53 3.68 10.33
C TYR A 72 -1.33 3.15 11.12
N SER A 73 -1.17 3.61 12.36
CA SER A 73 -0.19 3.06 13.29
C SER A 73 -0.49 1.58 13.57
N LEU A 74 0.47 0.85 14.15
CA LEU A 74 0.25 -0.55 14.53
C LEU A 74 -0.93 -0.74 15.49
N LEU A 75 -1.31 0.31 16.22
CA LEU A 75 -2.44 0.35 17.14
C LEU A 75 -3.77 0.75 16.47
N GLY A 76 -3.77 0.95 15.16
CA GLY A 76 -4.97 1.32 14.39
C GLY A 76 -5.31 2.81 14.43
N GLN A 77 -4.40 3.67 14.91
CA GLN A 77 -4.63 5.11 14.89
C GLN A 77 -4.28 5.67 13.51
N ARG A 78 -5.17 6.44 12.90
CA ARG A 78 -4.90 7.08 11.61
C ARG A 78 -3.76 8.09 11.74
N ILE A 79 -2.88 8.11 10.75
CA ILE A 79 -1.73 9.02 10.66
C ILE A 79 -1.91 9.88 9.41
N ASP A 80 -1.93 11.19 9.61
CA ASP A 80 -1.98 12.14 8.51
C ASP A 80 -0.57 12.40 7.99
N LEU A 81 -0.36 12.01 6.73
CA LEU A 81 0.87 12.29 6.00
C LEU A 81 0.68 13.66 5.32
N GLY A 82 1.33 14.70 5.84
CA GLY A 82 1.19 16.09 5.40
C GLY A 82 1.61 16.34 3.96
#